data_AF-A0A830GWV2-F1
#
_entry.id   AF-A0A830GWV2-F1
#
_cell.length_a   1.000
_cell.length_b   1.000
_cell.length_c   1.000
_cell.angle_alpha   90.00
_cell.angle_beta   90.00
_cell.angle_gamma   90.00
#
_symmetry.space_group_name_H-M   'P 1'
#
loop_
_entity.id
_entity.type
_entity.pdbx_description
1 polymer ?
#
loop_
_entity_poly.entity_id
_entity_poly.type
_entity_poly.pdbx_seq_one_letter_code
_entity_poly.pdbx_strand_id
1 'polypeptide(L)' 'MEMGTSYVCPSCGKANLVLAENPIFLTLYCPRCGAHSSISKRSVIRGYVDYENGVFRWREVMGYIYASIATIGQKG' A
#
# COMPACT_ATOMS: atom_id res chain seq x y z
N MET A 1 10.68 -4.37 7.69
CA MET A 1 9.66 -5.00 8.58
C MET A 1 8.52 -5.47 7.68
N GLU A 2 7.93 -6.63 7.98
CA GLU A 2 6.78 -7.14 7.23
C GLU A 2 5.65 -7.47 8.18
N MET A 3 4.42 -7.15 7.77
CA MET A 3 3.22 -7.34 8.59
C MET A 3 2.08 -7.85 7.71
N GLY A 4 1.41 -8.92 8.13
CA GLY A 4 0.18 -9.38 7.48
C GLY A 4 -0.94 -8.36 7.66
N THR A 5 -1.79 -8.22 6.65
CA THR A 5 -2.96 -7.33 6.69
C THR A 5 -4.26 -8.09 6.48
N SER A 6 -5.40 -7.44 6.69
CA SER A 6 -6.72 -7.97 6.34
C SER A 6 -7.18 -7.59 4.92
N TYR A 7 -6.35 -6.87 4.14
CA TYR A 7 -6.70 -6.49 2.78
C TYR A 7 -6.60 -7.69 1.85
N VAL A 8 -7.73 -8.14 1.29
CA VAL A 8 -7.74 -9.22 0.28
C VAL A 8 -7.15 -8.69 -1.03
N CYS A 9 -6.28 -9.47 -1.68
CA CYS A 9 -5.66 -9.06 -2.94
C CYS A 9 -6.72 -8.77 -4.02
N PRO A 10 -6.80 -7.54 -4.55
CA PRO A 10 -7.81 -7.18 -5.56
C PRO A 10 -7.51 -7.78 -6.93
N SER A 11 -6.29 -8.25 -7.17
CA SER A 11 -5.88 -8.86 -8.43
C SER A 11 -6.28 -10.35 -8.52
N CYS A 12 -6.11 -11.14 -7.45
CA CYS A 12 -6.35 -12.58 -7.50
C CYS A 12 -7.44 -13.09 -6.55
N GLY A 13 -7.85 -12.31 -5.56
CA GLY A 13 -8.88 -12.69 -4.56
C GLY A 13 -8.50 -13.86 -3.63
N LYS A 14 -7.29 -14.42 -3.73
CA LYS A 14 -6.91 -15.70 -3.11
C LYS A 14 -6.03 -15.59 -1.85
N ALA A 15 -5.58 -14.39 -1.51
CA ALA A 15 -4.78 -14.17 -0.31
C ALA A 15 -4.89 -12.73 0.18
N ASN A 16 -4.60 -12.55 1.47
CA ASN A 16 -4.40 -11.23 2.05
C ASN A 16 -3.04 -10.66 1.63
N LEU A 17 -2.98 -9.33 1.52
CA LEU A 17 -1.77 -8.60 1.21
C LEU A 17 -0.87 -8.50 2.45
N VAL A 18 0.43 -8.47 2.19
CA VAL A 18 1.48 -8.19 3.18
C VAL A 18 1.94 -6.75 2.98
N LEU A 19 2.04 -6.01 4.09
CA LEU A 19 2.68 -4.71 4.11
C LEU A 19 4.16 -4.92 4.44
N ALA A 20 5.03 -4.57 3.50
CA ALA A 20 6.46 -4.51 3.69
C ALA A 20 6.93 -3.06 3.78
N GLU A 21 7.76 -2.78 4.76
CA GLU A 21 8.41 -1.49 4.96
C GLU A 21 9.93 -1.65 4.90
N ASN A 22 10.56 -0.80 4.10
CA ASN A 22 12.01 -0.56 4.13
C ASN A 22 12.27 0.93 4.43
N PRO A 23 13.53 1.39 4.54
CA PRO A 23 13.82 2.79 4.87
C PRO A 23 13.24 3.83 3.90
N ILE A 24 12.92 3.45 2.66
CA ILE A 24 12.53 4.36 1.57
C ILE A 24 11.05 4.21 1.19
N PHE A 25 10.51 2.99 1.25
CA PHE A 25 9.21 2.63 0.69
C PHE A 25 8.32 1.88 1.67
N LEU A 26 7.02 2.07 1.48
CA LEU A 26 5.95 1.20 1.95
C LEU A 26 5.37 0.46 0.75
N THR A 27 5.34 -0.87 0.81
CA THR A 27 4.88 -1.73 -0.27
C THR A 27 3.78 -2.65 0.23
N LEU A 28 2.64 -2.67 -0.43
CA LEU A 28 1.66 -3.76 -0.29
C LEU A 28 1.89 -4.76 -1.42
N TYR A 29 2.02 -6.04 -1.08
CA TYR A 29 2.18 -7.09 -2.07
C TYR A 29 1.37 -8.34 -1.74
N CYS A 30 0.99 -9.08 -2.78
CA CYS A 30 0.31 -10.36 -2.64
C CYS A 30 1.33 -11.50 -2.68
N PRO A 31 1.44 -12.33 -1.63
CA PRO A 31 2.38 -13.45 -1.63
C PRO A 31 1.98 -14.60 -2.57
N ARG A 32 0.75 -14.59 -3.11
CA ARG A 32 0.26 -15.63 -4.03
C ARG A 32 0.47 -15.30 -5.50
N CYS A 33 0.13 -14.08 -5.94
CA CYS A 33 0.20 -13.70 -7.36
C CYS A 33 1.29 -12.66 -7.68
N GLY A 34 2.01 -12.16 -6.66
CA GLY A 34 3.08 -11.18 -6.84
C GLY A 34 2.61 -9.76 -7.16
N ALA A 35 1.30 -9.52 -7.31
CA ALA A 35 0.76 -8.18 -7.51
C ALA A 35 1.15 -7.26 -6.33
N HIS A 36 1.69 -6.09 -6.64
CA HIS A 36 2.21 -5.18 -5.62
C HIS A 36 2.11 -3.72 -6.06
N SER A 37 2.13 -2.83 -5.07
CA SER A 37 2.29 -1.40 -5.27
C SER A 37 3.08 -0.80 -4.13
N SER A 38 3.85 0.24 -4.44
CA SER A 38 4.75 0.89 -3.49
C SER A 38 4.53 2.40 -3.52
N ILE A 39 4.65 3.03 -2.35
CA ILE A 39 4.73 4.48 -2.22
C ILE A 39 6.00 4.86 -1.44
N SER A 40 6.65 5.93 -1.86
CA SER A 40 7.83 6.44 -1.14
C SER A 40 7.41 7.13 0.15
N LYS A 41 8.19 6.96 1.22
CA LYS A 41 7.97 7.67 2.49
C LYS A 41 8.01 9.19 2.33
N ARG A 42 8.80 9.69 1.37
CA ARG A 42 8.82 11.12 1.01
C ARG A 42 7.46 11.57 0.45
N SER A 43 6.84 10.81 -0.44
CA SER A 43 5.51 11.10 -0.98
C SER A 43 4.45 11.06 0.11
N VAL A 44 4.56 10.08 1.00
CA VAL A 44 3.70 9.94 2.17
C VAL A 44 3.75 11.18 3.06
N ILE A 45 4.96 11.60 3.45
CA ILE A 45 5.17 12.79 4.29
C ILE A 45 4.60 14.04 3.60
N ARG A 46 4.84 14.21 2.29
CA ARG A 46 4.36 15.40 1.56
C ARG A 46 2.84 15.45 1.34
N GLY A 47 2.20 14.30 1.15
CA GLY A 47 0.81 14.25 0.70
C GLY A 47 -0.21 13.82 1.76
N TYR A 48 0.24 13.23 2.87
CA TYR A 48 -0.64 12.53 3.81
C TYR A 48 -0.36 12.89 5.27
N VAL A 49 0.38 13.97 5.52
CA VAL A 49 0.56 14.55 6.84
C VAL A 49 -0.21 15.87 6.88
N ASP A 50 -1.14 15.97 7.81
CA ASP A 50 -1.70 17.24 8.24
C ASP A 50 -0.70 17.87 9.22
N TYR A 51 0.08 18.83 8.73
CA TYR A 51 1.13 19.48 9.51
C TYR A 51 0.56 20.44 10.56
N GLU A 52 -0.63 21.00 10.33
CA GLU A 52 -1.26 21.93 11.26
C GLU A 52 -1.72 21.18 12.52
N ASN A 53 -2.31 20.00 12.34
CA ASN A 53 -2.82 19.19 13.42
C ASN A 53 -1.87 18.06 13.88
N GLY A 54 -0.73 17.89 13.20
CA GLY A 54 0.22 16.80 13.46
C GLY A 54 -0.35 15.41 13.19
N VAL A 55 -1.35 15.30 12.30
CA VAL A 55 -2.09 14.04 12.05
C VAL A 55 -1.58 13.36 10.80
N PHE A 56 -1.21 12.09 10.94
CA PHE A 56 -0.87 11.24 9.81
C PHE A 56 -2.10 10.50 9.26
N ARG A 57 -2.40 10.68 7.97
CA ARG A 57 -3.58 10.12 7.29
C ARG A 57 -3.31 8.69 6.81
N TRP A 58 -3.11 7.76 7.74
CA TRP A 58 -2.74 6.37 7.44
C TRP A 58 -3.74 5.63 6.56
N ARG A 59 -5.05 5.89 6.78
CA ARG A 59 -6.12 5.30 5.98
C ARG A 59 -6.03 5.69 4.50
N GLU A 60 -5.69 6.94 4.21
CA GLU A 60 -5.60 7.44 2.83
C GLU A 60 -4.37 6.87 2.11
N VAL A 61 -3.22 6.78 2.81
CA VAL A 61 -2.01 6.12 2.28
C VAL A 61 -2.31 4.67 1.90
N MET A 62 -2.89 3.90 2.83
CA MET A 62 -3.21 2.49 2.59
C MET A 62 -4.24 2.32 1.46
N GLY A 63 -5.25 3.19 1.41
CA GLY A 63 -6.24 3.20 0.34
C GLY A 63 -5.62 3.46 -1.03
N TYR A 64 -4.70 4.42 -1.13
CA TYR A 64 -3.97 4.73 -2.36
C TYR A 64 -3.15 3.53 -2.86
N ILE A 65 -2.36 2.91 -1.99
CA ILE A 65 -1.51 1.78 -2.38
C ILE A 65 -2.39 0.59 -2.78
N TYR A 66 -3.45 0.29 -2.01
CA TYR A 66 -4.37 -0.81 -2.30
C TYR A 66 -5.08 -0.64 -3.64
N ALA A 67 -5.65 0.54 -3.91
CA ALA A 67 -6.32 0.84 -5.16
C ALA A 67 -5.36 0.75 -6.36
N SER A 68 -4.10 1.16 -6.18
CA SER A 68 -3.07 1.05 -7.21
C SER A 68 -2.80 -0.39 -7.64
N ILE A 69 -2.90 -1.37 -6.74
CA ILE A 69 -2.78 -2.80 -7.09
C ILE A 69 -3.93 -3.23 -7.99
N ALA A 70 -5.16 -2.77 -7.73
CA ALA A 70 -6.33 -3.10 -8.54
C ALA A 70 -6.21 -2.54 -9.98
N THR A 71 -5.63 -1.35 -10.13
CA THR A 71 -5.48 -0.70 -11.44
C THR A 71 -4.35 -1.30 -12.29
N ILE A 72 -3.28 -1.82 -11.66
CA ILE A 72 -2.17 -2.47 -12.39
C ILE A 72 -2.63 -3.78 -13.06
N GLY A 73 -3.61 -4.48 -12.47
CA GLY A 73 -4.19 -5.70 -13.04
C GLY A 73 -5.02 -5.51 -14.32
N GLN A 74 -5.29 -4.27 -14.76
CA GLN A 74 -6.09 -3.98 -15.96
C GLN A 74 -5.26 -3.70 -17.22
N LYS A 75 -3.93 -3.74 -17.13
CA LYS A 75 -3.05 -3.70 -18.31
C LYS A 75 -2.61 -5.13 -18.67
N GLY A 76 -3.57 -5.92 -19.12
CA GLY A 76 -3.37 -7.19 -19.81
C GLY A 76 -3.70 -7.03 -21.28
#